data_AF-A0A645I9U5-F1
#
_entry.id   AF-A0A645I9U5-F1
#
_cell.length_a   1.000
_cell.length_b   1.000
_cell.length_c   1.000
_cell.angle_alpha   90.00
_cell.angle_beta   90.00
_cell.angle_gamma   90.00
#
_symmetry.space_group_name_H-M   'P 1'
#
loop_
_entity.id
_entity.type
_entity.pdbx_description
1 polymer ?
#
loop_
_entity_poly.entity_id
_entity_poly.type
_entity_poly.pdbx_seq_one_letter_code
_entity_poly.pdbx_strand_id
1 'polypeptide(L)' 'MFHAGKRWEIDEFEGDNRGLIVAELELQSQDEAFQKPSWLGLEVTGDFRYFNSALLRNPYKNWKKDA' A
#
# COMPACT_ATOMS: atom_id res chain seq x y z
N MET A 1 7.07 6.76 8.81
CA MET A 1 6.11 7.32 9.79
C MET A 1 6.06 6.39 11.02
N PHE A 2 5.74 6.89 12.22
CA PHE A 2 5.49 6.04 13.39
C PHE A 2 4.05 6.19 13.87
N HIS A 3 3.36 5.07 14.11
CA HIS A 3 2.00 5.03 14.66
C HIS A 3 1.87 3.87 15.64
N ALA A 4 1.41 4.13 16.87
CA ALA A 4 1.21 3.12 17.91
C ALA A 4 2.41 2.17 18.12
N GLY A 5 3.64 2.72 18.10
CA GLY A 5 4.87 1.94 18.27
C GLY A 5 5.32 1.15 17.04
N LYS A 6 4.63 1.28 15.90
CA LYS A 6 4.97 0.64 14.63
C LYS A 6 5.49 1.63 13.60
N ARG A 7 6.49 1.19 12.84
CA ARG A 7 7.01 1.94 11.69
C ARG A 7 6.19 1.60 10.47
N TRP A 8 5.68 2.64 9.83
CA TRP A 8 4.98 2.57 8.55
C TRP A 8 5.83 3.21 7.48
N GLU A 9 5.98 2.52 6.35
CA GLU A 9 6.61 3.04 5.15
C GLU A 9 5.49 3.50 4.22
N ILE A 10 5.54 4.77 3.80
CA ILE A 10 4.48 5.39 3.02
C ILE A 10 5.11 5.83 1.71
N ASP A 11 4.70 5.20 0.62
CA ASP A 11 5.19 5.48 -0.72
C ASP A 11 4.12 6.23 -1.52
N GLU A 12 4.46 7.43 -1.96
CA GLU A 12 3.68 8.20 -2.93
C GLU A 12 4.28 7.99 -4.31
N PHE A 13 3.50 7.38 -5.21
CA PHE A 13 3.95 7.10 -6.55
C PHE A 13 3.73 8.29 -7.48
N GLU A 14 4.68 8.52 -8.38
CA GLU A 14 4.61 9.57 -9.40
C GLU A 14 4.49 9.00 -10.83
N GLY A 15 4.51 9.89 -11.83
CA GLY A 15 4.44 9.53 -13.24
C GLY A 15 3.17 8.76 -13.60
N ASP A 16 3.32 7.62 -14.25
CA ASP A 16 2.21 6.75 -14.66
C ASP A 16 1.46 6.10 -13.48
N ASN A 17 2.05 6.14 -12.29
CA ASN A 17 1.45 5.66 -11.05
C ASN A 17 0.92 6.80 -10.16
N ARG A 18 0.91 8.04 -10.66
CA ARG A 18 0.49 9.23 -9.90
C ARG A 18 -0.90 9.07 -9.28
N GLY A 19 -1.00 9.41 -7.99
CA GLY A 19 -2.23 9.33 -7.21
C GLY A 19 -2.42 8.01 -6.47
N LEU A 20 -1.52 7.04 -6.66
CA LEU A 20 -1.41 5.86 -5.81
C LEU A 20 -0.52 6.19 -4.61
N ILE A 21 -1.04 5.94 -3.41
CA ILE A 21 -0.27 6.00 -2.15
C ILE A 21 -0.41 4.62 -1.51
N VAL A 22 0.71 3.99 -1.20
CA VAL A 22 0.75 2.68 -0.53
C VAL A 22 1.39 2.85 0.83
N ALA A 23 0.84 2.15 1.82
CA ALA A 23 1.39 2.10 3.16
C ALA A 23 1.74 0.66 3.49
N GLU A 24 3.01 0.41 3.79
CA GLU A 24 3.54 -0.89 4.16
C GLU A 24 3.93 -0.91 5.64
N LEU A 25 3.63 -2.03 6.29
CA LEU A 25 3.99 -2.31 7.68
C LEU A 25 4.68 -3.67 7.73
N GLU A 26 5.92 -3.69 8.21
CA GLU A 26 6.61 -4.94 8.53
C GLU A 26 6.19 -5.44 9.91
N LEU A 27 5.76 -6.69 9.96
CA LEU A 27 5.45 -7.42 11.19
C LEU A 27 6.47 -8.53 11.42
N GLN A 28 6.77 -8.84 12.68
CA GLN A 28 7.66 -9.94 13.05
C GLN A 28 7.00 -11.32 12.84
N SER A 29 5.67 -11.37 12.88
CA SER A 29 4.86 -12.55 12.58
C SER A 29 3.50 -12.13 12.04
N GLN A 30 2.82 -13.05 11.35
CA GLN A 30 1.49 -12.78 10.79
C GLN A 30 0.43 -12.51 11.87
N ASP A 31 0.60 -13.07 13.06
CA ASP A 31 -0.32 -12.92 14.20
C ASP A 31 0.03 -11.70 15.08
N GLU A 32 1.05 -10.93 14.72
CA GLU A 32 1.45 -9.77 15.48
C GLU A 32 0.34 -8.71 15.45
N ALA A 33 -0.23 -8.40 16.62
CA ALA A 33 -1.23 -7.36 16.74
C ALA A 33 -0.62 -5.98 16.50
N PHE A 34 -1.31 -5.16 15.71
CA PHE A 34 -0.99 -3.76 15.52
C PHE A 34 -2.28 -2.94 15.50
N GLN A 35 -2.18 -1.66 15.86
CA GLN A 35 -3.29 -0.74 15.76
C GLN A 35 -3.37 -0.21 14.33
N LYS A 36 -4.51 -0.39 13.66
CA LYS A 36 -4.76 0.13 12.32
C LYS A 36 -5.02 1.64 12.38
N PRO A 37 -4.15 2.50 11.82
CA PRO A 37 -4.43 3.93 11.74
C PRO A 37 -5.69 4.25 10.94
N SER A 38 -6.40 5.31 11.33
CA SER A 38 -7.64 5.76 10.67
C SER A 38 -7.46 6.33 9.26
N TRP A 39 -6.22 6.68 8.89
CA TRP A 39 -5.88 7.18 7.56
C TRP A 39 -5.64 6.06 6.54
N LEU A 40 -5.52 4.80 6.98
CA LEU A 40 -5.39 3.68 6.06
C LEU A 40 -6.68 3.49 5.28
N GLY A 41 -6.54 3.35 3.97
CA GLY A 41 -7.62 2.99 3.09
C GLY A 41 -7.85 1.48 3.03
N LEU A 42 -8.09 0.99 1.81
CA LEU A 42 -8.30 -0.42 1.53
C LEU A 42 -7.07 -1.25 1.93
N GLU A 43 -7.32 -2.39 2.55
CA GLU A 43 -6.29 -3.39 2.78
C GLU A 43 -6.02 -4.17 1.51
N VAL A 44 -4.77 -4.13 1.05
CA VAL A 44 -4.33 -4.71 -0.23
C VAL A 44 -3.26 -5.77 -0.04
N THR A 45 -3.11 -6.29 1.18
CA THR A 45 -2.17 -7.36 1.51
C THR A 45 -2.43 -8.58 0.61
N GLY A 46 -1.42 -9.00 -0.14
CA GLY A 46 -1.52 -10.11 -1.08
C GLY A 46 -2.18 -9.79 -2.43
N ASP A 47 -2.63 -8.55 -2.65
CA ASP A 47 -3.08 -8.13 -3.97
C ASP A 47 -1.89 -7.81 -4.87
N PHE A 48 -1.59 -8.74 -5.77
CA PHE A 48 -0.48 -8.65 -6.72
C PHE A 48 -0.48 -7.39 -7.57
N ARG A 49 -1.61 -6.70 -7.76
CA ARG A 49 -1.66 -5.46 -8.55
C ARG A 49 -0.82 -4.35 -7.94
N TYR A 50 -0.75 -4.29 -6.61
CA TYR A 50 -0.03 -3.26 -5.86
C TYR A 50 1.47 -3.52 -5.75
N PHE A 51 1.96 -4.66 -6.24
CA PHE A 51 3.37 -5.00 -6.18
C PHE A 51 4.15 -4.15 -7.19
N ASN A 52 5.37 -3.71 -6.84
CA ASN A 52 6.20 -2.90 -7.72
C ASN A 52 6.42 -3.51 -9.12
N SER A 53 6.61 -4.84 -9.20
CA SER A 53 6.74 -5.55 -10.47
C SER A 53 5.45 -5.54 -11.31
N ALA A 54 4.29 -5.50 -10.67
CA ALA A 54 3.01 -5.38 -11.35
C ALA A 54 2.71 -3.95 -11.76
N LEU A 55 3.03 -2.96 -10.93
CA LEU A 55 2.92 -1.53 -11.26
C LEU A 55 3.83 -1.14 -12.43
N LEU A 56 5.01 -1.76 -12.56
CA LEU A 56 5.86 -1.59 -13.74
C LEU A 56 5.22 -2.17 -15.02
N ARG A 57 4.51 -3.29 -14.91
CA ARG A 57 3.88 -3.97 -16.06
C ARG A 57 2.54 -3.34 -16.47
N ASN A 58 1.73 -2.95 -15.50
CA ASN A 58 0.43 -2.31 -15.70
C ASN A 58 0.27 -1.16 -14.69
N PRO A 59 0.76 0.03 -15.03
CA PRO A 59 0.72 1.19 -14.14
C PRO A 59 -0.69 1.55 -13.68
N TYR A 60 -0.78 2.20 -12.53
CA TYR A 60 -2.03 2.60 -11.87
C TYR A 60 -2.98 3.37 -12.79
N LYS A 61 -2.46 4.22 -13.69
CA LYS A 61 -3.30 4.94 -14.67
C LYS A 61 -4.14 4.03 -15.58
N ASN A 62 -3.71 2.79 -15.78
CA ASN A 62 -4.39 1.81 -16.64
C ASN A 62 -5.42 0.95 -15.88
N TRP A 63 -5.52 1.12 -14.57
CA TRP A 63 -6.46 0.35 -13.78
C TRP A 63 -7.86 0.87 -14.06
N LYS A 64 -8.78 -0.06 -14.37
CA LYS A 64 -10.19 0.29 -14.47
C LYS A 64 -10.65 0.70 -13.08
N LYS A 65 -11.02 1.98 -12.92
CA LYS A 65 -11.78 2.41 -11.76
C LYS A 65 -13.17 1.84 -11.97
N ASP A 66 -13.53 0.82 -11.21
CA ASP A 66 -14.91 0.35 -11.19
C ASP A 66 -15.78 1.57 -10.82
N ALA A 67 -16.76 1.85 -11.69
CA ALA A 67 -17.67 2.99 -11.60
C ALA A 67 -18.68 2.81 -10.46
#